data_AF-A0A1G6J0B8-F1
#
_entry.id   AF-A0A1G6J0B8-F1
#
_cell.length_a   1.000
_cell.length_b   1.000
_cell.length_c   1.000
_cell.angle_alpha   90.00
_cell.angle_beta   90.00
_cell.angle_gamma   90.00
#
_symmetry.space_group_name_H-M   'P 1'
#
loop_
_entity.id
_entity.type
_entity.pdbx_description
1 polymer ?
#
loop_
_entity_poly.entity_id
_entity_poly.type
_entity_poly.pdbx_seq_one_letter_code
_entity_poly.pdbx_strand_id
1 'polypeptide(L)' 'MTNIEMYRANAAAQRAAAAATNLPNRREMHERSAQSWDAMADSAEDTLRRTGVNEAAKAQLAAASA' A
#
# COMPACT_ATOMS: atom_id res chain seq x y z
N MET A 1 2.20 -11.45 7.92
CA MET A 1 1.52 -10.21 7.50
C MET A 1 2.55 -9.33 6.83
N THR A 2 2.36 -9.01 5.55
CA THR A 2 3.22 -8.09 4.79
C THR A 2 2.86 -6.63 5.12
N ASN A 3 3.74 -5.70 4.77
CA ASN A 3 3.44 -4.27 4.92
C ASN A 3 2.20 -3.86 4.11
N ILE A 4 1.99 -4.44 2.92
CA ILE A 4 0.79 -4.22 2.09
C ILE A 4 -0.45 -4.65 2.86
N GLU A 5 -0.47 -5.89 3.39
CA GLU A 5 -1.61 -6.42 4.15
C GLU A 5 -1.90 -5.56 5.38
N MET A 6 -0.86 -5.10 6.09
CA MET A 6 -1.01 -4.21 7.24
C MET A 6 -1.61 -2.85 6.83
N TYR A 7 -1.16 -2.25 5.73
CA TYR A 7 -1.72 -0.99 5.24
C TYR A 7 -3.18 -1.14 4.81
N ARG A 8 -3.53 -2.22 4.09
CA ARG A 8 -4.92 -2.53 3.72
C ARG A 8 -5.81 -2.75 4.95
N ALA A 9 -5.31 -3.46 5.96
CA ALA A 9 -6.04 -3.68 7.21
C ALA A 9 -6.29 -2.35 7.96
N ASN A 10 -5.31 -1.45 8.01
CA ASN A 10 -5.48 -0.12 8.59
C ASN A 10 -6.48 0.72 7.80
N ALA A 11 -6.43 0.70 6.46
CA ALA A 11 -7.40 1.39 5.62
C ALA A 11 -8.84 0.91 5.89
N ALA A 12 -9.04 -0.40 6.02
CA ALA A 12 -10.33 -1.00 6.38
C ALA A 12 -10.79 -0.57 7.78
N ALA A 13 -9.90 -0.58 8.78
CA ALA A 13 -10.21 -0.14 10.13
C ALA A 13 -10.64 1.35 10.18
N GLN A 14 -9.98 2.21 9.40
CA GLN A 14 -10.34 3.63 9.32
C GLN A 14 -11.71 3.83 8.63
N ARG A 15 -12.03 3.06 7.58
CA ARG A 15 -13.37 3.07 6.97
C ARG A 15 -14.45 2.62 7.96
N ALA A 16 -14.18 1.58 8.74
CA ALA A 16 -15.10 1.13 9.78
C ALA A 16 -15.32 2.21 10.85
N ALA A 17 -14.25 2.90 11.27
CA ALA A 17 -14.34 4.02 12.21
C ALA A 17 -15.13 5.21 11.64
N ALA A 18 -14.94 5.54 10.35
CA ALA A 18 -15.72 6.56 9.66
C ALA A 18 -17.22 6.24 9.66
N ALA A 19 -17.58 4.99 9.35
CA ALA A 19 -18.95 4.52 9.35
C ALA A 19 -19.61 4.57 10.75
N ALA A 20 -18.83 4.33 11.80
CA ALA A 20 -19.29 4.42 13.18
C ALA A 20 -19.35 5.86 13.74
N THR A 21 -18.84 6.86 13.00
CA THR A 21 -18.68 8.23 13.48
C THR A 21 -19.84 9.13 13.05
N ASN A 22 -20.45 9.83 14.02
CA ASN A 22 -21.55 10.77 13.77
C ASN A 22 -21.09 12.22 13.55
N LEU A 23 -19.89 12.58 13.98
CA LEU A 23 -19.34 13.93 13.79
C LEU A 23 -18.72 14.05 12.39
N PRO A 24 -19.22 14.94 11.50
CA PRO A 24 -18.75 15.01 10.11
C PRO A 24 -17.24 15.23 9.98
N ASN A 25 -16.68 16.16 10.76
CA ASN A 25 -15.24 16.46 10.77
C ASN A 25 -14.37 15.26 11.15
N ARG A 26 -14.84 14.41 12.08
CA ARG A 26 -14.15 13.19 12.50
C ARG A 26 -14.31 12.09 11.46
N ARG A 27 -15.47 11.97 10.83
CA ARG A 27 -15.70 11.05 9.72
C ARG A 27 -14.74 11.34 8.56
N GLU A 28 -14.66 12.60 8.13
CA GLU A 28 -13.73 13.01 7.07
C GLU A 28 -12.26 12.74 7.43
N MET A 29 -11.88 12.93 8.71
CA MET A 29 -10.54 12.59 9.17
C MET A 29 -10.24 11.11 9.00
N HIS A 30 -11.17 10.23 9.36
CA HIS A 30 -11.02 8.79 9.17
C HIS A 30 -10.99 8.40 7.69
N GLU A 31 -11.83 9.00 6.85
CA GLU A 31 -11.83 8.77 5.40
C GLU A 31 -10.51 9.18 4.74
N ARG A 32 -9.98 10.37 5.07
CA ARG A 32 -8.65 10.81 4.60
C ARG A 32 -7.54 9.88 5.08
N SER A 33 -7.62 9.41 6.32
CA SER A 33 -6.67 8.43 6.86
C SER A 33 -6.72 7.12 6.08
N ALA A 34 -7.91 6.60 5.78
CA ALA A 34 -8.07 5.39 4.97
C ALA A 34 -7.44 5.53 3.58
N GLN A 35 -7.66 6.67 2.92
CA GLN A 35 -7.05 6.98 1.61
C GLN A 35 -5.52 6.98 1.67
N SER A 36 -4.92 7.57 2.72
CA SER A 36 -3.47 7.56 2.90
C SER A 36 -2.92 6.15 3.09
N TRP A 37 -3.61 5.29 3.84
CA TRP A 37 -3.21 3.89 4.01
C TRP A 37 -3.27 3.11 2.69
N ASP A 38 -4.31 3.30 1.88
CA ASP A 38 -4.39 2.67 0.56
C ASP A 38 -3.29 3.15 -0.39
N ALA A 39 -3.01 4.45 -0.42
CA ALA A 39 -1.93 4.99 -1.24
C ALA A 39 -0.56 4.39 -0.87
N MET A 40 -0.32 4.12 0.42
CA MET A 40 0.89 3.43 0.86
C MET A 40 0.91 1.95 0.46
N ALA A 41 -0.24 1.27 0.50
CA ALA A 41 -0.37 -0.10 0.01
C ALA A 41 -0.06 -0.18 -1.49
N ASP A 42 -0.66 0.70 -2.28
CA ASP A 42 -0.45 0.78 -3.73
C ASP A 42 1.03 1.06 -4.07
N SER A 43 1.65 2.00 -3.35
CA SER A 43 3.07 2.33 -3.51
C SER A 43 4.00 1.14 -3.15
N ALA A 44 3.66 0.41 -2.09
CA ALA A 44 4.41 -0.79 -1.69
C ALA A 44 4.27 -1.93 -2.72
N GLU A 45 3.07 -2.15 -3.26
CA GLU A 45 2.82 -3.10 -4.34
C GLU A 45 3.62 -2.75 -5.60
N ASP A 46 3.61 -1.48 -6.00
CA ASP A 46 4.36 -1.02 -7.18
C ASP A 46 5.88 -1.18 -6.98
N THR A 47 6.39 -0.88 -5.79
CA THR A 47 7.81 -1.08 -5.44
C THR A 47 8.21 -2.54 -5.53
N LEU A 48 7.38 -3.46 -5.00
CA LEU A 48 7.63 -4.89 -5.07
C LEU A 48 7.65 -5.39 -6.52
N ARG A 49 6.69 -4.95 -7.33
CA ARG A 49 6.63 -5.28 -8.76
C ARG A 49 7.88 -4.81 -9.51
N ARG A 50 8.30 -3.56 -9.29
CA ARG A 50 9.52 -2.99 -9.92
C ARG A 50 10.78 -3.70 -9.48
N THR A 51 10.87 -4.10 -8.22
CA THR A 51 12.00 -4.87 -7.70
C THR A 51 12.15 -6.19 -8.45
N GLY A 52 11.05 -6.93 -8.67
CA GLY A 52 11.08 -8.16 -9.46
C GLY A 52 11.60 -7.96 -10.89
N VAL A 53 11.17 -6.89 -11.57
CA VAL A 53 11.67 -6.55 -12.92
C VAL A 53 13.16 -6.23 -12.91
N ASN A 54 13.61 -5.43 -11.94
CA ASN A 54 15.01 -5.02 -11.84
C ASN A 54 15.94 -6.21 -11.58
N GLU A 55 15.55 -7.13 -10.69
CA GLU A 55 16.34 -8.33 -10.40
C GLU A 55 16.41 -9.27 -11.62
N ALA A 56 15.31 -9.43 -12.36
CA ALA A 56 15.30 -10.22 -13.60
C ALA A 56 16.18 -9.59 -14.70
N ALA A 57 16.20 -8.26 -14.82
CA ALA A 57 17.05 -7.56 -15.76
C ALA A 57 18.54 -7.69 -15.41
N LYS A 58 18.89 -7.57 -14.11
CA LYS A 58 20.26 -7.80 -13.63
C LYS A 58 20.75 -9.21 -13.92
N ALA A 59 19.92 -10.23 -13.70
CA ALA A 59 20.28 -11.62 -13.98
C ALA A 59 20.57 -11.87 -15.48
N GLN A 60 19.77 -11.27 -16.36
CA GLN A 60 19.99 -11.33 -17.82
C GLN A 60 21.29 -10.65 -18.24
N LEU A 61 21.58 -9.47 -17.70
CA LEU A 61 22.84 -8.77 -17.97
C LEU A 61 24.05 -9.58 -17.50
N ALA A 62 23.97 -10.15 -16.29
CA ALA A 62 25.03 -10.99 -15.75
C ALA A 62 25.30 -12.23 -16.64
N ALA A 63 24.24 -12.90 -17.09
CA ALA A 63 24.35 -14.07 -17.98
C ALA A 63 24.89 -13.71 -19.38
N ALA A 64 24.59 -12.52 -19.91
CA ALA A 64 25.11 -12.06 -21.20
C ALA A 64 26.58 -11.61 -21.13
N SER A 65 27.10 -11.32 -19.94
CA SER A 65 28.48 -10.89 -19.69
C SER A 65 29.44 -12.01 -19.28
N ALA A 66 28.94 -13.24 -19.17
CA ALA A 66 29.69 -14.45 -18.82
C ALA A 66 30.05 -15.26 -20.07
#